data_AF-A0A9X1L9S5-F1
#
_entry.id   AF-A0A9X1L9S5-F1
#
_cell.length_a   1.000
_cell.length_b   1.000
_cell.length_c   1.000
_cell.angle_alpha   90.00
_cell.angle_beta   90.00
_cell.angle_gamma   90.00
#
_symmetry.space_group_name_H-M   'P 1'
#
loop_
_entity.id
_entity.type
_entity.pdbx_description
1 polymer ?
#
loop_
_entity_poly.entity_id
_entity_poly.type
_entity_poly.pdbx_seq_one_letter_code
_entity_poly.pdbx_strand_id
1 'polypeptide(L)'
;MSVPWDRLPSVVGEAGAEMLRRFRATVEDAFPGRLRAMVLFGPRARGNGGPDSDWDVALFIEGFERDREGRRLNLLTVPFHDEGFPVSPLGLPADPTQVSPELLASVDRDGIPVPGPQGLTFEEFWYWERDEPDLHELVDRQPVRLPDARQANRRGMRGRLAATVAHGGDMDAGQRWLKRPHDELGGVPLHLALEDWRGLVRVLRLLEARSPGCTAYDPESAPFPVGCRGDSLLREAERFAALEARRR
;
A
#
# COMPACT_ATOMS: atom_id res chain seq x y z
N MET A 1 -6.31 -15.52 5.25
CA MET A 1 -6.61 -14.18 5.80
C MET A 1 -7.15 -13.34 4.65
N SER A 2 -8.37 -12.82 4.73
CA SER A 2 -8.93 -11.96 3.66
C SER A 2 -8.24 -10.60 3.67
N VAL A 3 -8.08 -10.04 2.47
CA VAL A 3 -7.36 -8.80 2.20
C VAL A 3 -8.24 -7.59 2.53
N PRO A 4 -7.70 -6.43 2.98
CA PRO A 4 -8.50 -5.26 3.34
C PRO A 4 -9.43 -4.68 2.24
N TRP A 5 -9.24 -5.03 0.95
CA TRP A 5 -10.06 -4.51 -0.15
C TRP A 5 -11.24 -5.41 -0.52
N ASP A 6 -11.05 -6.74 -0.42
CA ASP A 6 -12.15 -7.71 -0.43
C ASP A 6 -13.08 -7.50 0.77
N ARG A 7 -12.60 -6.74 1.77
CA ARG A 7 -13.44 -6.32 2.88
C ARG A 7 -14.49 -5.32 2.48
N LEU A 8 -14.35 -4.53 1.41
CA LEU A 8 -15.34 -3.49 1.16
C LEU A 8 -16.74 -4.11 0.96
N PRO A 9 -16.97 -5.06 0.03
CA PRO A 9 -18.26 -5.74 -0.03
C PRO A 9 -18.58 -6.57 1.22
N SER A 10 -17.57 -7.15 1.89
CA SER A 10 -17.83 -7.96 3.10
C SER A 10 -18.18 -7.14 4.35
N VAL A 11 -17.84 -5.85 4.37
CA VAL A 11 -18.04 -4.94 5.50
C VAL A 11 -19.28 -4.08 5.27
N VAL A 12 -19.49 -3.60 4.05
CA VAL A 12 -20.58 -2.68 3.73
C VAL A 12 -21.64 -3.24 2.79
N GLY A 13 -21.53 -4.51 2.40
CA GLY A 13 -22.38 -5.15 1.41
C GLY A 13 -22.08 -4.71 -0.03
N GLU A 14 -22.58 -5.46 -1.01
CA GLU A 14 -22.38 -5.15 -2.43
C GLU A 14 -22.95 -3.79 -2.83
N ALA A 15 -24.14 -3.45 -2.33
CA ALA A 15 -24.77 -2.16 -2.61
C ALA A 15 -23.93 -0.98 -2.08
N GLY A 16 -23.35 -1.12 -0.89
CA GLY A 16 -22.47 -0.13 -0.29
C GLY A 16 -21.14 0.03 -1.04
N ALA A 17 -20.53 -1.11 -1.41
CA ALA A 17 -19.30 -1.10 -2.19
C ALA A 17 -19.53 -0.45 -3.56
N GLU A 18 -20.64 -0.75 -4.23
CA GLU A 18 -20.98 -0.16 -5.52
C GLU A 18 -21.26 1.33 -5.42
N MET A 19 -21.99 1.76 -4.38
CA MET A 19 -22.20 3.17 -4.09
C MET A 19 -20.87 3.90 -3.92
N LEU A 20 -19.93 3.35 -3.15
CA LEU A 20 -18.63 3.99 -2.93
C LEU A 20 -17.81 4.07 -4.22
N ARG A 21 -17.87 3.06 -5.10
CA ARG A 21 -17.21 3.14 -6.42
C ARG A 21 -17.82 4.23 -7.29
N ARG A 22 -19.15 4.34 -7.32
CA ARG A 22 -19.85 5.42 -8.04
C ARG A 22 -19.51 6.79 -7.46
N PHE A 23 -19.51 6.94 -6.13
CA PHE A 23 -19.13 8.20 -5.50
C PHE A 23 -17.68 8.58 -5.82
N ARG A 24 -16.77 7.60 -5.82
CA ARG A 24 -15.39 7.82 -6.25
C ARG A 24 -15.33 8.35 -7.68
N ALA A 25 -16.02 7.73 -8.63
CA ALA A 25 -16.07 8.18 -10.02
C ALA A 25 -16.59 9.62 -10.13
N THR A 26 -17.67 9.97 -9.40
CA THR A 26 -18.20 11.34 -9.34
C THR A 26 -17.16 12.35 -8.83
N VAL A 27 -16.37 11.98 -7.81
CA VAL A 27 -15.29 12.83 -7.29
C VAL A 27 -14.15 12.94 -8.31
N GLU A 28 -13.75 11.85 -8.98
CA GLU A 28 -12.72 11.87 -10.02
C GLU A 28 -13.12 12.79 -11.19
N ASP A 29 -14.38 12.77 -11.61
CA ASP A 29 -14.91 13.67 -12.65
C ASP A 29 -14.92 15.14 -12.20
N ALA A 30 -15.22 15.40 -10.92
CA ALA A 30 -15.19 16.75 -10.38
C ALA A 30 -13.75 17.28 -10.15
N PHE A 31 -12.81 16.39 -9.85
CA PHE A 31 -11.42 16.69 -9.52
C PHE A 31 -10.45 15.89 -10.42
N PRO A 32 -10.48 16.13 -11.75
CA PRO A 32 -9.79 15.30 -12.72
C PRO A 32 -8.28 15.30 -12.49
N GLY A 33 -7.71 14.11 -12.33
CA GLY A 33 -6.28 13.91 -12.06
C GLY A 33 -5.80 14.40 -10.69
N ARG A 34 -6.71 14.90 -9.83
CA ARG A 34 -6.37 15.43 -8.50
C ARG A 34 -6.76 14.49 -7.37
N LEU A 35 -7.79 13.64 -7.53
CA LEU A 35 -8.10 12.65 -6.51
C LEU A 35 -6.97 11.60 -6.46
N ARG A 36 -6.21 11.63 -5.37
CA ARG A 36 -5.13 10.67 -5.13
C ARG A 36 -5.66 9.40 -4.48
N ALA A 37 -6.61 9.54 -3.57
CA ALA A 37 -7.23 8.39 -2.94
C ALA A 37 -8.54 8.70 -2.21
N MET A 38 -9.30 7.63 -1.96
CA MET A 38 -10.58 7.65 -1.25
C MET A 38 -10.62 6.48 -0.27
N VAL A 39 -10.95 6.78 0.99
CA VAL A 39 -10.96 5.80 2.08
C VAL A 39 -12.26 5.91 2.85
N LEU A 40 -13.03 4.83 2.92
CA LEU A 40 -14.10 4.70 3.89
C LEU A 40 -13.49 4.57 5.27
N PHE A 41 -13.89 5.39 6.24
CA PHE A 41 -13.46 5.26 7.62
C PHE A 41 -14.67 5.32 8.56
N GLY A 42 -14.44 5.39 9.87
CA GLY A 42 -15.53 5.53 10.84
C GLY A 42 -16.33 4.25 11.10
N PRO A 43 -17.56 4.36 11.64
CA PRO A 43 -18.34 3.22 12.14
C PRO A 43 -18.59 2.14 11.09
N ARG A 44 -18.89 2.51 9.85
CA ARG A 44 -19.14 1.55 8.76
C ARG A 44 -17.88 0.78 8.40
N ALA A 45 -16.72 1.42 8.32
CA ALA A 45 -15.45 0.73 8.07
C ALA A 45 -15.09 -0.29 9.17
N ARG A 46 -15.48 0.00 10.42
CA ARG A 46 -15.32 -0.92 11.56
C ARG A 46 -16.35 -2.04 11.63
N GLY A 47 -17.38 -2.04 10.78
CA GLY A 47 -18.50 -2.99 10.86
C GLY A 47 -19.48 -2.71 12.00
N ASN A 48 -19.40 -1.55 12.65
CA ASN A 48 -20.26 -1.15 13.77
C ASN A 48 -21.30 -0.09 13.35
N GLY A 49 -21.40 0.21 12.05
CA GLY A 49 -22.34 1.18 11.51
C GLY A 49 -23.75 0.60 11.44
N GLY A 50 -24.71 1.30 12.06
CA GLY A 50 -26.13 0.98 11.93
C GLY A 50 -26.76 1.57 10.64
N PRO A 51 -28.07 1.36 10.42
CA PRO A 51 -28.79 1.92 9.28
C PRO A 51 -28.63 3.45 9.16
N ASP A 52 -28.66 4.15 10.29
CA ASP A 52 -28.58 5.62 10.37
C ASP A 52 -27.15 6.16 10.42
N SER A 53 -26.13 5.31 10.32
CA SER A 53 -24.74 5.77 10.34
C SER A 53 -24.34 6.40 9.01
N ASP A 54 -23.61 7.51 9.05
CA ASP A 54 -23.04 8.13 7.87
C ASP A 54 -21.99 7.22 7.19
N TRP A 55 -21.74 7.48 5.91
CA TRP A 55 -20.63 6.93 5.17
C TRP A 55 -19.49 7.94 5.18
N ASP A 56 -18.67 7.90 6.23
CA ASP A 56 -17.51 8.77 6.38
C ASP A 56 -16.43 8.39 5.36
N VAL A 57 -16.08 9.30 4.45
CA VAL A 57 -15.08 9.06 3.41
C VAL A 57 -14.03 10.15 3.39
N ALA A 58 -12.77 9.77 3.63
CA ALA A 58 -11.63 10.65 3.50
C ALA A 58 -11.18 10.69 2.02
N LEU A 59 -11.07 11.88 1.46
CA LEU A 59 -10.73 12.13 0.07
C LEU A 59 -9.46 12.96 -0.01
N PHE A 60 -8.37 12.34 -0.43
CA PHE A 60 -7.06 12.98 -0.55
C PHE A 60 -6.94 13.57 -1.94
N ILE A 61 -7.02 14.90 -2.03
CA ILE A 61 -7.10 15.64 -3.28
C ILE A 61 -5.90 16.58 -3.40
N GLU A 62 -5.19 16.50 -4.53
CA GLU A 62 -4.04 17.33 -4.85
C GLU A 62 -4.42 18.82 -4.83
N GLY A 63 -3.70 19.62 -4.04
CA GLY A 63 -3.94 21.06 -3.90
C GLY A 63 -5.33 21.41 -3.38
N PHE A 64 -5.95 20.55 -2.56
CA PHE A 64 -7.28 20.78 -2.03
C PHE A 64 -7.33 21.94 -1.05
N GLU A 65 -8.20 22.91 -1.33
CA GLU A 65 -8.44 24.05 -0.44
C GLU A 65 -9.83 23.96 0.18
N ARG A 66 -9.91 23.60 1.47
CA ARG A 66 -11.19 23.34 2.16
C ARG A 66 -12.19 24.50 2.04
N ASP A 67 -11.73 25.73 2.20
CA ASP A 67 -12.60 26.92 2.17
C ASP A 67 -13.16 27.23 0.79
N ARG A 68 -12.43 26.87 -0.28
CA ARG A 68 -12.84 27.12 -1.66
C ARG A 68 -13.62 25.95 -2.26
N GLU A 69 -13.19 24.74 -1.97
CA GLU A 69 -13.65 23.52 -2.65
C GLU A 69 -14.57 22.65 -1.79
N GLY A 70 -14.61 22.86 -0.47
CA GLY A 70 -15.43 22.07 0.45
C GLY A 70 -16.91 22.10 0.12
N ARG A 71 -17.46 23.27 -0.26
CA ARG A 71 -18.86 23.38 -0.70
C ARG A 71 -19.12 22.56 -1.96
N ARG A 72 -18.21 22.60 -2.94
CA ARG A 72 -18.32 21.83 -4.17
C ARG A 72 -18.33 20.34 -3.87
N LEU A 73 -17.42 19.89 -3.00
CA LEU A 73 -17.33 18.49 -2.59
C LEU A 73 -18.61 18.00 -1.89
N ASN A 74 -19.16 18.79 -0.96
CA ASN A 74 -20.42 18.45 -0.28
C ASN A 74 -21.61 18.37 -1.25
N LEU A 75 -21.64 19.17 -2.32
CA LEU A 75 -22.72 19.08 -3.31
C LEU A 75 -22.68 17.78 -4.11
N LEU A 76 -21.54 17.10 -4.21
CA LEU A 76 -21.43 15.80 -4.90
C LEU A 76 -22.15 14.67 -4.16
N THR A 77 -22.46 14.85 -2.87
CA THR A 77 -23.10 13.80 -2.05
C THR A 77 -24.61 13.76 -2.22
N VAL A 78 -25.22 14.84 -2.71
CA VAL A 78 -26.68 15.00 -2.77
C VAL A 78 -27.37 13.82 -3.47
N PRO A 79 -26.94 13.38 -4.67
CA PRO A 79 -27.57 12.23 -5.33
C PRO A 79 -27.47 10.93 -4.51
N PHE A 80 -26.40 10.77 -3.74
CA PHE A 80 -26.19 9.58 -2.91
C PHE A 80 -27.05 9.60 -1.66
N HIS A 81 -27.26 10.79 -1.06
CA HIS A 81 -28.21 10.97 0.05
C HIS A 81 -29.64 10.62 -0.39
N ASP A 82 -30.05 11.08 -1.57
CA ASP A 82 -31.37 10.78 -2.14
C ASP A 82 -31.57 9.27 -2.40
N GLU A 83 -30.49 8.54 -2.66
CA GLU A 83 -30.48 7.07 -2.81
C GLU A 83 -30.43 6.31 -1.46
N GLY A 84 -30.43 7.02 -0.32
CA GLY A 84 -30.36 6.42 1.02
C GLY A 84 -28.94 6.13 1.51
N PHE A 85 -27.92 6.73 0.89
CA PHE A 85 -26.53 6.64 1.32
C PHE A 85 -26.07 8.01 1.83
N PRO A 86 -26.18 8.29 3.14
CA PRO A 86 -25.74 9.57 3.71
C PRO A 86 -24.21 9.64 3.74
N VAL A 87 -23.62 10.02 2.59
CA VAL A 87 -22.17 10.17 2.43
C VAL A 87 -21.69 11.45 3.10
N SER A 88 -20.68 11.31 3.97
CA SER A 88 -20.03 12.39 4.69
C SER A 88 -18.57 12.52 4.20
N PRO A 89 -18.31 13.36 3.18
CA PRO A 89 -17.00 13.48 2.58
C PRO A 89 -16.11 14.42 3.41
N LEU A 90 -14.91 13.95 3.70
CA LEU A 90 -13.85 14.74 4.29
C LEU A 90 -12.75 14.94 3.25
N GLY A 91 -12.80 16.09 2.56
CA GLY A 91 -11.74 16.51 1.67
C GLY A 91 -10.48 16.90 2.44
N LEU A 92 -9.35 16.32 2.06
CA LEU A 92 -8.04 16.48 2.68
C LEU A 92 -7.01 16.82 1.60
N PRO A 93 -5.99 17.65 1.93
CA PRO A 93 -4.82 17.77 1.09
C PRO A 93 -4.19 16.39 0.83
N ALA A 94 -3.71 16.17 -0.39
CA ALA A 94 -2.94 14.97 -0.71
C ALA A 94 -1.64 14.89 0.09
N ASP A 95 -1.01 16.04 0.36
CA ASP A 95 0.18 16.13 1.21
C ASP A 95 -0.19 15.82 2.68
N PRO A 96 0.32 14.71 3.23
CA PRO A 96 -0.03 14.25 4.56
C PRO A 96 0.51 15.12 5.68
N THR A 97 1.57 15.90 5.41
CA THR A 97 2.11 16.85 6.39
C THR A 97 1.13 17.98 6.70
N GLN A 98 0.12 18.15 5.84
CA GLN A 98 -0.95 19.14 5.96
C GLN A 98 -2.22 18.57 6.61
N VAL A 99 -2.23 17.29 7.00
CA VAL A 99 -3.36 16.62 7.65
C VAL A 99 -3.02 16.36 9.12
N SER A 100 -4.01 16.46 10.02
CA SER A 100 -3.75 16.21 11.44
C SER A 100 -3.30 14.75 11.67
N PRO A 101 -2.24 14.52 12.48
CA PRO A 101 -1.74 13.17 12.74
C PRO A 101 -2.80 12.24 13.35
N GLU A 102 -3.71 12.75 14.17
CA GLU A 102 -4.77 11.96 14.80
C GLU A 102 -5.79 11.45 13.78
N LEU A 103 -6.13 12.29 12.79
CA LEU A 103 -7.04 11.90 11.72
C LEU A 103 -6.37 10.87 10.80
N LEU A 104 -5.11 11.10 10.44
CA LEU A 104 -4.34 10.14 9.67
C LEU A 104 -4.24 8.80 10.39
N ALA A 105 -3.95 8.80 11.70
CA ALA A 105 -3.93 7.58 12.50
C ALA A 105 -5.30 6.88 12.58
N SER A 106 -6.40 7.64 12.55
CA SER A 106 -7.75 7.06 12.51
C SER A 106 -8.07 6.44 11.16
N VAL A 107 -7.72 7.11 10.06
CA VAL A 107 -7.91 6.61 8.70
C VAL A 107 -7.03 5.39 8.45
N ASP A 108 -5.80 5.41 8.95
CA ASP A 108 -4.85 4.29 8.84
C ASP A 108 -5.32 3.05 9.61
N ARG A 109 -5.81 3.23 10.84
CA ARG A 109 -6.22 2.13 11.70
C ARG A 109 -7.46 1.38 11.20
N ASP A 110 -8.48 2.13 10.79
CA ASP A 110 -9.82 1.59 10.52
C ASP A 110 -10.22 1.69 9.04
N GLY A 111 -9.43 2.37 8.21
CA GLY A 111 -9.82 2.73 6.86
C GLY A 111 -9.93 1.54 5.93
N ILE A 112 -10.97 1.55 5.09
CA ILE A 112 -11.14 0.67 3.94
C ILE A 112 -11.03 1.52 2.68
N PRO A 113 -9.89 1.45 1.98
CA PRO A 113 -9.68 2.06 0.69
C PRO A 113 -10.73 1.63 -0.32
N VAL A 114 -11.29 2.63 -1.00
CA VAL A 114 -12.21 2.41 -2.10
C VAL A 114 -11.37 2.34 -3.37
N PRO A 115 -11.32 1.20 -4.08
CA PRO A 115 -10.45 1.04 -5.24
C PRO A 115 -10.84 1.96 -6.40
N GLY A 116 -9.84 2.40 -7.18
CA GLY A 116 -10.04 3.26 -8.35
C GLY A 116 -9.97 2.50 -9.67
N PRO A 117 -10.32 3.15 -10.79
CA PRO A 117 -10.25 2.55 -12.12
C PRO A 117 -8.82 2.14 -12.52
N GLN A 118 -7.79 2.78 -11.95
CA GLN A 118 -6.38 2.44 -12.19
C GLN A 118 -5.83 1.36 -11.23
N GLY A 119 -6.68 0.78 -10.37
CA GLY A 119 -6.33 -0.36 -9.53
C GLY A 119 -5.41 -0.08 -8.34
N LEU A 120 -4.89 1.14 -8.18
CA LEU A 120 -4.11 1.52 -7.00
C LEU A 120 -5.03 1.82 -5.80
N THR A 121 -4.77 1.15 -4.68
CA THR A 121 -5.44 1.41 -3.41
C THR A 121 -4.78 2.57 -2.65
N PHE A 122 -5.47 3.11 -1.64
CA PHE A 122 -4.90 4.12 -0.74
C PHE A 122 -3.64 3.62 -0.03
N GLU A 123 -3.53 2.32 0.35
CA GLU A 123 -2.26 1.74 0.82
C GLU A 123 -1.18 1.91 -0.24
N GLU A 124 -1.42 1.51 -1.49
CA GLU A 124 -0.40 1.58 -2.55
C GLU A 124 0.04 3.03 -2.84
N PHE A 125 -0.87 3.99 -2.69
CA PHE A 125 -0.56 5.42 -2.78
C PHE A 125 0.23 5.94 -1.57
N TRP A 126 -0.17 5.59 -0.34
CA TRP A 126 0.50 6.02 0.88
C TRP A 126 1.84 5.32 1.15
N TYR A 127 1.97 4.06 0.74
CA TYR A 127 3.24 3.34 0.72
C TYR A 127 4.24 3.99 -0.24
N TRP A 128 3.75 4.55 -1.34
CA TRP A 128 4.59 5.30 -2.27
C TRP A 128 5.07 6.64 -1.69
N GLU A 129 4.21 7.39 -0.98
CA GLU A 129 4.62 8.68 -0.38
C GLU A 129 5.51 8.58 0.87
N ARG A 130 5.50 7.46 1.61
CA ARG A 130 6.30 7.26 2.83
C ARG A 130 7.67 6.60 2.59
N ASP A 131 8.31 6.87 1.46
CA ASP A 131 9.68 6.41 1.11
C ASP A 131 9.86 4.92 0.74
N GLU A 132 8.85 4.22 0.21
CA GLU A 132 9.02 2.86 -0.38
C GLU A 132 8.72 2.78 -1.91
N PRO A 133 9.60 3.31 -2.77
CA PRO A 133 9.39 3.48 -4.22
C PRO A 133 9.52 2.19 -5.06
N ASP A 134 9.39 1.00 -4.47
CA ASP A 134 9.80 -0.26 -5.13
C ASP A 134 8.85 -0.82 -6.18
N LEU A 135 7.64 -0.27 -6.26
CA LEU A 135 6.68 -0.59 -7.31
C LEU A 135 6.55 0.51 -8.36
N HIS A 136 6.99 1.74 -8.05
CA HIS A 136 6.67 2.93 -8.85
C HIS A 136 7.86 3.92 -8.91
N GLU A 137 8.09 4.48 -10.08
CA GLU A 137 8.99 5.61 -10.34
C GLU A 137 8.18 6.88 -10.59
N LEU A 138 8.78 8.04 -10.37
CA LEU A 138 8.16 9.31 -10.76
C LEU A 138 8.51 9.66 -12.19
N VAL A 139 7.49 9.78 -13.03
CA VAL A 139 7.57 10.44 -14.33
C VAL A 139 6.60 11.62 -14.28
N ASP A 140 7.11 12.84 -14.40
CA ASP A 140 6.30 14.08 -14.33
C ASP A 140 5.44 14.20 -13.07
N ARG A 141 5.99 13.81 -11.91
CA ARG A 141 5.28 13.78 -10.61
C ARG A 141 4.06 12.84 -10.56
N GLN A 142 3.97 11.93 -11.52
CA GLN A 142 3.00 10.84 -11.49
C GLN A 142 3.72 9.52 -11.17
N PRO A 143 3.18 8.71 -10.26
CA PRO A 143 3.70 7.37 -10.02
C PRO A 143 3.45 6.50 -11.24
N VAL A 144 4.53 6.08 -11.89
CA VAL A 144 4.52 5.13 -13.00
C VAL A 144 5.09 3.82 -12.49
N ARG A 145 4.39 2.71 -12.73
CA ARG A 145 4.88 1.39 -12.33
C ARG A 145 6.28 1.15 -12.94
N LEU A 146 7.22 0.73 -12.10
CA LEU A 146 8.55 0.37 -12.55
C LEU A 146 8.47 -0.78 -13.58
N PRO A 147 9.30 -0.80 -14.63
CA PRO A 147 9.43 -1.98 -15.47
C PRO A 147 9.82 -3.21 -14.64
N ASP A 148 9.32 -4.39 -15.00
CA ASP A 148 9.53 -5.63 -14.22
C ASP A 148 11.01 -5.92 -13.96
N ALA A 149 11.89 -5.61 -14.92
CA ALA A 149 13.34 -5.75 -14.76
C ALA A 149 13.94 -4.87 -13.65
N ARG A 150 13.42 -3.63 -13.46
CA ARG A 150 13.87 -2.75 -12.37
C ARG A 150 13.36 -3.26 -11.03
N GLN A 151 12.11 -3.70 -10.96
CA GLN A 151 11.56 -4.31 -9.75
C GLN A 151 12.33 -5.58 -9.35
N ALA A 152 12.68 -6.43 -10.31
CA ALA A 152 13.49 -7.63 -10.09
C ALA A 152 14.89 -7.31 -9.55
N ASN A 153 15.54 -6.27 -10.07
CA ASN A 153 16.85 -5.84 -9.57
C ASN A 153 16.77 -5.38 -8.10
N ARG A 154 15.74 -4.60 -7.75
CA ARG A 154 15.54 -4.14 -6.36
C ARG A 154 15.25 -5.29 -5.39
N ARG A 155 14.39 -6.25 -5.77
CA ARG A 155 14.21 -7.51 -5.01
C ARG A 155 15.53 -8.26 -4.83
N GLY A 156 16.31 -8.38 -5.90
CA GLY A 156 17.63 -8.97 -5.89
C GLY A 156 18.58 -8.30 -4.89
N MET A 157 18.53 -6.96 -4.79
CA MET A 157 19.34 -6.19 -3.86
C MET A 157 18.97 -6.45 -2.39
N ARG A 158 17.67 -6.49 -2.06
CA ARG A 158 17.21 -6.85 -0.70
C ARG A 158 17.69 -8.23 -0.27
N GLY A 159 17.54 -9.23 -1.13
CA GLY A 159 18.03 -10.59 -0.84
C GLY A 159 19.54 -10.62 -0.59
N ARG A 160 20.33 -9.85 -1.37
CA ARG A 160 21.78 -9.72 -1.17
C ARG A 160 22.15 -9.05 0.14
N LEU A 161 21.44 -7.98 0.53
CA LEU A 161 21.68 -7.27 1.79
C LEU A 161 21.43 -8.19 2.99
N ALA A 162 20.26 -8.83 3.05
CA ALA A 162 19.93 -9.75 4.14
C ALA A 162 20.93 -10.93 4.23
N ALA A 163 21.33 -11.49 3.08
CA ALA A 163 22.35 -12.55 3.06
C ALA A 163 23.71 -12.05 3.56
N THR A 164 24.10 -10.83 3.20
CA THR A 164 25.36 -10.22 3.68
C THR A 164 25.34 -10.08 5.20
N VAL A 165 24.25 -9.58 5.79
CA VAL A 165 24.08 -9.46 7.25
C VAL A 165 24.12 -10.82 7.93
N ALA A 166 23.40 -11.82 7.40
CA ALA A 166 23.40 -13.19 7.92
C ALA A 166 24.78 -13.86 7.88
N HIS A 167 25.68 -13.36 7.03
CA HIS A 167 27.07 -13.80 6.90
C HIS A 167 28.07 -12.82 7.54
N GLY A 168 27.64 -12.07 8.56
CA GLY A 168 28.53 -11.22 9.36
C GLY A 168 29.08 -10.02 8.60
N GLY A 169 28.36 -9.55 7.58
CA GLY A 169 28.79 -8.43 6.73
C GLY A 169 29.66 -8.82 5.54
N ASP A 170 29.99 -10.11 5.35
CA ASP A 170 30.74 -10.57 4.18
C ASP A 170 29.82 -10.67 2.95
N MET A 171 29.91 -9.66 2.09
CA MET A 171 29.11 -9.57 0.87
C MET A 171 29.38 -10.73 -0.10
N ASP A 172 30.63 -11.20 -0.21
CA ASP A 172 30.97 -12.29 -1.11
C ASP A 172 30.45 -13.63 -0.57
N ALA A 173 30.50 -13.83 0.75
CA ALA A 173 29.89 -15.00 1.38
C ALA A 173 28.38 -15.02 1.18
N GLY A 174 27.69 -13.89 1.40
CA GLY A 174 26.26 -13.76 1.14
C GLY A 174 25.89 -14.03 -0.32
N GLN A 175 26.65 -13.48 -1.27
CA GLN A 175 26.44 -13.75 -2.70
C GLN A 175 26.69 -15.21 -3.07
N ARG A 176 27.78 -15.82 -2.57
CA ARG A 176 28.05 -17.25 -2.81
C ARG A 176 26.93 -18.12 -2.26
N TRP A 177 26.41 -17.77 -1.09
CA TRP A 177 25.30 -18.48 -0.49
C TRP A 177 24.02 -18.39 -1.33
N LEU A 178 23.66 -17.20 -1.82
CA LEU A 178 22.50 -17.01 -2.72
C LEU A 178 22.62 -17.74 -4.08
N LYS A 179 23.84 -17.98 -4.54
CA LYS A 179 24.11 -18.67 -5.82
C LYS A 179 24.13 -20.20 -5.69
N ARG A 180 24.26 -20.74 -4.48
CA ARG A 180 24.23 -22.19 -4.26
C ARG A 180 22.81 -22.75 -4.37
N PRO A 181 22.64 -24.01 -4.79
CA PRO A 181 21.39 -24.75 -4.61
C PRO A 181 21.04 -24.88 -3.12
N HIS A 182 19.75 -24.79 -2.79
CA HIS A 182 19.23 -25.04 -1.45
C HIS A 182 18.09 -26.06 -1.52
N ASP A 183 18.22 -27.14 -0.77
CA ASP A 183 17.27 -28.26 -0.78
C ASP A 183 15.89 -27.82 -0.27
N GLU A 184 15.87 -26.85 0.65
CA GLU A 184 14.66 -26.22 1.19
C GLU A 184 13.83 -25.52 0.10
N LEU A 185 14.44 -25.19 -1.04
CA LEU A 185 13.76 -24.65 -2.22
C LEU A 185 13.74 -25.61 -3.42
N GLY A 186 13.95 -26.91 -3.21
CA GLY A 186 13.96 -27.90 -4.28
C GLY A 186 15.20 -27.84 -5.16
N GLY A 187 16.35 -27.44 -4.62
CA GLY A 187 17.63 -27.40 -5.33
C GLY A 187 17.80 -26.20 -6.27
N VAL A 188 16.91 -25.20 -6.20
CA VAL A 188 17.01 -23.99 -7.03
C VAL A 188 17.95 -22.97 -6.37
N PRO A 189 18.87 -22.35 -7.12
CA PRO A 189 19.63 -21.20 -6.63
C PRO A 189 18.73 -20.07 -6.12
N LEU A 190 18.98 -19.58 -4.91
CA LEU A 190 18.13 -18.57 -4.26
C LEU A 190 18.03 -17.27 -5.06
N HIS A 191 19.08 -16.87 -5.77
CA HIS A 191 19.04 -15.65 -6.60
C HIS A 191 17.99 -15.70 -7.71
N LEU A 192 17.63 -16.89 -8.21
CA LEU A 192 16.54 -17.08 -9.18
C LEU A 192 15.18 -16.98 -8.51
N ALA A 193 15.08 -17.38 -7.23
CA ALA A 193 13.87 -17.16 -6.45
C ALA A 193 13.60 -15.67 -6.18
N LEU A 194 14.57 -14.77 -6.33
CA LEU A 194 14.36 -13.32 -6.14
C LEU A 194 13.63 -12.66 -7.32
N GLU A 195 13.31 -13.40 -8.38
CA GLU A 195 12.61 -12.89 -9.56
C GLU A 195 11.18 -12.41 -9.24
N ASP A 196 10.54 -12.97 -8.22
CA ASP A 196 9.22 -12.54 -7.74
C ASP A 196 9.21 -12.31 -6.22
N TRP A 197 8.13 -11.71 -5.74
CA TRP A 197 8.03 -11.39 -4.31
C TRP A 197 7.87 -12.64 -3.44
N ARG A 198 7.27 -13.72 -3.96
CA ARG A 198 7.08 -14.96 -3.19
C ARG A 198 8.40 -15.65 -2.93
N GLY A 199 9.27 -15.72 -3.92
CA GLY A 199 10.58 -16.30 -3.75
C GLY A 199 11.48 -15.41 -2.89
N LEU A 200 11.40 -14.07 -2.98
CA LEU A 200 12.06 -13.18 -2.00
C LEU A 200 11.61 -13.48 -0.56
N VAL A 201 10.32 -13.62 -0.29
CA VAL A 201 9.81 -14.01 1.04
C VAL A 201 10.41 -15.33 1.50
N ARG A 202 10.47 -16.35 0.63
CA ARG A 202 11.08 -17.65 0.97
C ARG A 202 12.55 -17.50 1.34
N VAL A 203 13.31 -16.72 0.59
CA VAL A 203 14.74 -16.45 0.87
C VAL A 203 14.89 -15.75 2.22
N LEU A 204 14.11 -14.69 2.47
CA LEU A 204 14.21 -13.91 3.70
C LEU A 204 13.79 -14.71 4.94
N ARG A 205 12.76 -15.56 4.84
CA ARG A 205 12.40 -16.48 5.94
C ARG A 205 13.50 -17.46 6.28
N LEU A 206 14.16 -17.99 5.24
CA LEU A 206 15.25 -18.94 5.43
C LEU A 206 16.49 -18.28 6.07
N LEU A 207 16.80 -17.05 5.64
CA LEU A 207 17.83 -16.22 6.26
C LEU A 207 17.50 -15.91 7.72
N GLU A 208 16.28 -15.44 8.01
CA GLU A 208 15.84 -15.11 9.37
C GLU A 208 15.84 -16.32 10.30
N ALA A 209 15.46 -17.50 9.80
CA ALA A 209 15.52 -18.74 10.58
C ALA A 209 16.95 -19.16 10.92
N ARG A 210 17.91 -18.90 10.01
CA ARG A 210 19.33 -19.22 10.21
C ARG A 210 20.04 -18.20 11.07
N SER A 211 19.69 -16.92 10.93
CA SER A 211 20.29 -15.79 11.61
C SER A 211 19.18 -14.82 12.02
N PRO A 212 18.59 -15.01 13.21
CA PRO A 212 17.53 -14.13 13.69
C PRO A 212 17.98 -12.67 13.72
N GLY A 213 17.12 -11.78 13.24
CA GLY A 213 17.40 -10.34 13.11
C GLY A 213 18.18 -9.95 11.85
N CYS A 214 18.60 -10.88 10.99
CA CYS A 214 19.33 -10.51 9.76
C CYS A 214 18.46 -9.80 8.71
N THR A 215 17.13 -9.87 8.86
CA THR A 215 16.19 -9.08 8.05
C THR A 215 15.79 -7.77 8.72
N ALA A 216 16.18 -7.53 9.98
CA ALA A 216 16.01 -6.24 10.61
C ALA A 216 16.82 -5.20 9.85
N TYR A 217 16.21 -4.06 9.59
CA TYR A 217 16.79 -3.06 8.72
C TYR A 217 16.43 -1.66 9.25
N ASP A 218 17.43 -0.77 9.27
CA ASP A 218 17.23 0.65 9.54
C ASP A 218 17.32 1.40 8.20
N PRO A 219 16.20 1.96 7.69
CA PRO A 219 16.15 2.71 6.44
C PRO A 219 17.13 3.88 6.36
N GLU A 220 17.46 4.47 7.50
CA GLU A 220 18.37 5.63 7.55
C GLU A 220 19.83 5.24 7.37
N SER A 221 20.17 3.96 7.58
CA SER A 221 21.54 3.46 7.54
C SER A 221 21.99 2.97 6.16
N ALA A 222 21.08 2.92 5.19
CA ALA A 222 21.32 2.29 3.91
C ALA A 222 21.68 3.29 2.80
N PRO A 223 22.52 2.89 1.83
CA PRO A 223 22.85 3.74 0.68
C PRO A 223 21.63 4.08 -0.21
N PHE A 224 20.55 3.32 -0.05
CA PHE A 224 19.23 3.63 -0.58
C PHE A 224 18.23 3.32 0.55
N PRO A 225 17.36 4.25 0.97
CA PRO A 225 16.28 3.94 1.89
C PRO A 225 15.35 2.94 1.20
N VAL A 226 15.27 1.72 1.75
CA VAL A 226 14.49 0.61 1.22
C VAL A 226 13.67 0.07 2.38
N GLY A 227 12.48 0.61 2.60
CA GLY A 227 11.55 0.12 3.63
C GLY A 227 11.11 1.17 4.65
N CYS A 228 10.03 0.87 5.35
CA CYS A 228 9.45 1.67 6.43
C CYS A 228 10.33 1.60 7.66
N ARG A 229 10.45 2.73 8.37
CA ARG A 229 11.19 2.81 9.62
C ARG A 229 10.61 1.85 10.66
N GLY A 230 11.46 0.99 11.21
CA GLY A 230 11.08 0.02 12.26
C GLY A 230 10.49 -1.29 11.74
N ASP A 231 10.54 -1.55 10.44
CA ASP A 231 10.10 -2.83 9.85
C ASP A 231 11.28 -3.70 9.41
N SER A 232 11.03 -5.00 9.19
CA SER A 232 12.04 -5.90 8.61
C SER A 232 11.82 -6.08 7.11
N LEU A 233 12.90 -6.33 6.37
CA LEU A 233 12.84 -6.66 4.94
C LEU A 233 11.90 -7.84 4.67
N LEU A 234 11.81 -8.77 5.62
CA LEU A 234 10.91 -9.92 5.53
C LEU A 234 9.44 -9.50 5.54
N ARG A 235 9.03 -8.67 6.51
CA ARG A 235 7.64 -8.20 6.62
C ARG A 235 7.24 -7.38 5.41
N GLU A 236 8.16 -6.55 4.93
CA GLU A 236 7.98 -5.78 3.70
C GLU A 236 7.76 -6.70 2.48
N ALA A 237 8.65 -7.67 2.26
CA ALA A 237 8.49 -8.62 1.16
C ALA A 237 7.19 -9.44 1.26
N GLU A 238 6.76 -9.80 2.48
CA GLU A 238 5.51 -10.51 2.71
C GLU A 238 4.30 -9.68 2.30
N ARG A 239 4.31 -8.38 2.60
CA ARG A 239 3.28 -7.44 2.12
C ARG A 239 3.25 -7.37 0.60
N PHE A 240 4.39 -7.19 -0.05
CA PHE A 240 4.44 -7.08 -1.50
C PHE A 240 4.07 -8.38 -2.22
N ALA A 241 4.46 -9.54 -1.69
CA ALA A 241 4.04 -10.84 -2.21
C ALA A 241 2.52 -11.01 -2.12
N ALA A 242 1.91 -10.51 -1.04
CA ALA A 242 0.47 -10.51 -0.90
C ALA A 242 -0.19 -9.57 -1.92
N LEU A 243 0.40 -8.42 -2.24
CA LEU A 243 -0.08 -7.51 -3.28
C LEU A 243 0.03 -8.10 -4.70
N GLU A 244 1.17 -8.69 -5.07
CA GLU A 244 1.38 -9.27 -6.40
C GLU A 244 0.44 -10.45 -6.67
N ALA A 245 0.23 -11.30 -5.65
CA ALA A 245 -0.69 -12.44 -5.74
C ALA A 245 -2.15 -12.04 -6.05
N ARG A 246 -2.52 -10.78 -5.81
CA ARG A 246 -3.87 -10.25 -6.07
C ARG A 246 -4.06 -9.75 -7.51
N ARG A 247 -2.96 -9.64 -8.30
CA ARG A 247 -2.98 -9.11 -9.68
C ARG A 247 -3.09 -10.20 -10.75
N ARG A 248 -2.92 -11.48 -10.39
CA ARG A 248 -3.02 -12.64 -11.30
C ARG A 248 -4.33 -13.36 -11.06
#